data_AF-A0A7W1CIS6-F1
#
_entry.id   AF-A0A7W1CIS6-F1
#
_cell.length_a   1.000
_cell.length_b   1.000
_cell.length_c   1.000
_cell.angle_alpha   90.00
_cell.angle_beta   90.00
_cell.angle_gamma   90.00
#
_symmetry.space_group_name_H-M   'P 1'
#
loop_
_entity.id
_entity.type
_entity.pdbx_description
1 polymer ?
#
loop_
_entity_poly.entity_id
_entity_poly.type
_entity_poly.pdbx_seq_one_letter_code
_entity_poly.pdbx_strand_id
1 'polypeptide(L)'
;MAEQKSIQERVVKACEQILQHHNYVNLTEVFKVIGVLQPKHEESWRQGKISNLESVIQGNPQKIIEAIYWVDMWVSREGLIPIEIESYARISGRKQELQYTEEGDSENETLFKTYYFSPKLSELDLQKIRARLEKSRN
;
A
#
# COMPACT_ATOMS: atom_id res chain seq x y z
N MET A 1 -5.49 -11.72 29.44
CA MET A 1 -4.96 -10.42 29.01
C MET A 1 -4.43 -10.62 27.61
N ALA A 2 -5.06 -10.03 26.59
CA ALA A 2 -4.62 -10.24 25.21
C ALA A 2 -3.23 -9.62 25.04
N GLU A 3 -2.22 -10.45 24.75
CA GLU A 3 -0.87 -9.99 24.43
C GLU A 3 -0.95 -8.97 23.29
N GLN A 4 -0.68 -7.70 23.60
CA GLN A 4 -0.46 -6.68 22.57
C GLN A 4 0.84 -7.01 21.87
N LYS A 5 0.75 -7.78 20.77
CA LYS A 5 1.86 -7.96 19.84
C LYS A 5 2.39 -6.59 19.41
N SER A 6 3.71 -6.46 19.35
CA SER A 6 4.34 -5.21 18.94
C SER A 6 3.91 -4.82 17.53
N ILE A 7 3.98 -3.54 17.18
CA ILE A 7 3.64 -3.10 15.82
C ILE A 7 4.53 -3.80 14.78
N GLN A 8 5.81 -4.01 15.10
CA GLN A 8 6.74 -4.81 14.29
C GLN A 8 6.16 -6.20 13.97
N GLU A 9 5.77 -6.98 14.97
CA GLU A 9 5.25 -8.33 14.76
C GLU A 9 3.97 -8.34 13.93
N ARG A 10 3.11 -7.34 14.11
CA ARG A 10 1.88 -7.19 13.35
C ARG A 10 2.16 -6.85 11.88
N VAL A 11 3.12 -5.97 11.64
CA VAL A 11 3.55 -5.57 10.30
C VAL A 11 4.19 -6.75 9.56
N VAL A 12 5.14 -7.45 10.19
CA VAL A 12 5.80 -8.61 9.59
C VAL A 12 4.77 -9.67 9.19
N LYS A 13 3.84 -10.01 10.09
CA LYS A 13 2.76 -10.98 9.79
C LYS A 13 1.84 -10.50 8.68
N ALA A 14 1.53 -9.20 8.63
CA ALA A 14 0.75 -8.62 7.55
C ALA A 14 1.47 -8.76 6.21
N CYS A 15 2.76 -8.41 6.15
CA CYS A 15 3.57 -8.55 4.96
C CYS A 15 3.65 -10.00 4.46
N GLU A 16 3.89 -10.96 5.35
CA GLU A 16 3.91 -12.39 5.02
C GLU A 16 2.57 -12.85 4.44
N GLN A 17 1.46 -12.49 5.11
CA GLN A 17 0.11 -12.82 4.65
C GLN A 17 -0.17 -12.23 3.26
N ILE A 18 0.11 -10.95 3.06
CA ILE A 18 -0.15 -10.26 1.79
C ILE A 18 0.72 -10.87 0.69
N LEU A 19 2.01 -11.11 0.94
CA LEU A 19 2.92 -11.72 -0.02
C LEU A 19 2.43 -13.11 -0.43
N GLN A 20 1.97 -13.93 0.52
CA GLN A 20 1.44 -15.26 0.25
C GLN A 20 0.18 -15.25 -0.62
N HIS A 21 -0.71 -14.27 -0.43
CA HIS A 21 -1.98 -14.19 -1.17
C HIS A 21 -1.86 -13.47 -2.52
N HIS A 22 -0.99 -12.47 -2.62
CA HIS A 22 -0.96 -11.55 -3.76
C HIS A 22 0.34 -11.62 -4.58
N ASN A 23 1.41 -12.23 -4.05
CA ASN A 23 2.78 -12.20 -4.58
C ASN A 23 3.44 -10.81 -4.64
N TYR A 24 2.84 -9.82 -3.97
CA TYR A 24 3.43 -8.50 -3.74
C TYR A 24 3.08 -8.01 -2.34
N VAL A 25 3.74 -6.96 -1.88
CA VAL A 25 3.39 -6.18 -0.69
C VAL A 25 3.34 -4.70 -1.07
N ASN A 26 2.40 -3.94 -0.50
CA ASN A 26 2.40 -2.49 -0.55
C ASN A 26 1.89 -1.91 0.79
N LEU A 27 2.10 -0.62 1.02
CA LEU A 27 1.68 0.03 2.27
C LEU A 27 0.16 0.01 2.47
N THR A 28 -0.63 0.24 1.41
CA THR A 28 -2.10 0.27 1.51
C THR A 28 -2.69 -1.06 2.00
N GLU A 29 -2.23 -2.20 1.50
CA GLU A 29 -2.68 -3.53 1.97
C GLU A 29 -2.20 -3.79 3.41
N VAL A 30 -0.95 -3.45 3.74
CA VAL A 30 -0.43 -3.62 5.12
C VAL A 30 -1.28 -2.83 6.09
N PHE A 31 -1.56 -1.56 5.79
CA PHE A 31 -2.39 -0.68 6.63
C PHE A 31 -3.81 -1.23 6.83
N LYS A 32 -4.39 -1.88 5.82
CA LYS A 32 -5.66 -2.58 5.97
C LYS A 32 -5.56 -3.78 6.90
N VAL A 33 -4.54 -4.62 6.73
CA VAL A 33 -4.37 -5.83 7.56
C VAL A 33 -4.09 -5.48 9.03
N ILE A 34 -3.28 -4.44 9.30
CA ILE A 34 -3.04 -3.97 10.67
C ILE A 34 -4.17 -3.06 11.21
N GLY A 35 -5.22 -2.81 10.41
CA GLY A 35 -6.44 -2.14 10.84
C GLY A 35 -6.33 -0.62 11.03
N VAL A 36 -5.30 0.02 10.48
CA VAL A 36 -5.17 1.49 10.48
C VAL A 36 -5.83 2.14 9.26
N LEU A 37 -6.11 1.38 8.21
CA LEU A 37 -6.88 1.82 7.05
C LEU A 37 -8.10 0.93 6.85
N GLN A 38 -9.28 1.52 6.69
CA GLN A 38 -10.51 0.77 6.44
C GLN A 38 -10.70 0.58 4.93
N PRO A 39 -11.10 -0.62 4.44
CA PRO A 39 -11.31 -0.86 3.02
C PRO A 39 -12.27 0.13 2.35
N LYS A 40 -13.33 0.54 3.06
CA LYS A 40 -14.31 1.55 2.60
C LYS A 40 -13.69 2.92 2.34
N HIS A 41 -12.64 3.30 3.07
CA HIS A 41 -11.96 4.58 2.90
C HIS A 41 -11.06 4.54 1.67
N GLU A 42 -10.35 3.43 1.46
CA GLU A 42 -9.61 3.22 0.22
C GLU A 42 -10.54 3.24 -0.99
N GLU A 43 -11.71 2.58 -0.92
CA GLU A 43 -12.68 2.59 -2.01
C GLU A 43 -13.19 4.01 -2.30
N SER A 44 -13.51 4.77 -1.25
CA SER A 44 -13.96 6.16 -1.40
C SER A 44 -12.89 7.06 -2.02
N TRP A 45 -11.63 6.86 -1.63
CA TRP A 45 -10.47 7.53 -2.23
C TRP A 45 -10.28 7.12 -3.70
N ARG A 46 -10.37 5.83 -4.03
CA ARG A 46 -10.32 5.33 -5.42
C ARG A 46 -11.43 5.90 -6.30
N GLN A 47 -12.57 6.25 -5.70
CA GLN A 47 -13.68 6.92 -6.38
C GLN A 47 -13.51 8.45 -6.47
N GLY A 48 -12.42 9.01 -5.96
CA GLY A 48 -12.17 10.45 -5.93
C GLY A 48 -13.06 11.22 -4.94
N LYS A 49 -13.73 10.53 -4.01
CA LYS A 49 -14.58 11.18 -2.99
C LYS A 49 -13.77 11.77 -1.83
N ILE A 50 -12.52 11.34 -1.69
CA ILE A 50 -11.59 11.75 -0.66
C ILE A 50 -10.33 12.23 -1.37
N SER A 51 -9.86 13.42 -1.02
CA SER A 51 -8.77 14.08 -1.74
C SER A 51 -7.44 13.33 -1.61
N ASN A 52 -7.15 12.81 -0.41
CA ASN A 52 -5.93 12.05 -0.15
C ASN A 52 -6.18 10.88 0.81
N LEU A 53 -5.40 9.81 0.68
CA LEU A 53 -5.56 8.60 1.49
C LEU A 53 -5.04 8.78 2.93
N GLU A 54 -4.03 9.63 3.12
CA GLU A 54 -3.44 9.95 4.43
C GLU A 54 -4.47 10.48 5.42
N SER A 55 -5.39 11.35 5.00
CA SER A 55 -6.45 11.93 5.83
C SER A 55 -7.40 10.91 6.46
N VAL A 56 -7.45 9.68 5.93
CA VAL A 56 -8.33 8.61 6.40
C VAL A 56 -7.60 7.44 7.06
N ILE A 57 -6.28 7.53 7.18
CA ILE A 57 -5.47 6.62 7.99
C ILE A 57 -5.71 6.96 9.46
N GLN A 58 -6.02 5.93 10.24
CA GLN A 58 -6.40 6.05 11.64
C GLN A 58 -5.27 5.59 12.55
N GLY A 59 -5.14 6.25 13.70
CA GLY A 59 -4.24 5.82 14.76
C GLY A 59 -3.19 6.86 15.11
N ASN A 60 -2.23 6.45 15.92
CA ASN A 60 -1.15 7.33 16.37
C ASN A 60 -0.13 7.50 15.22
N PRO A 61 0.18 8.74 14.79
CA PRO A 61 1.17 9.02 13.73
C PRO A 61 2.52 8.34 13.94
N GLN A 62 3.01 8.26 15.18
CA GLN A 62 4.27 7.57 15.50
C GLN A 62 4.20 6.08 15.17
N LYS A 63 3.05 5.43 15.41
CA LYS A 63 2.85 4.02 15.06
C LYS A 63 2.72 3.80 13.55
N ILE A 64 2.26 4.80 12.81
CA ILE A 64 2.20 4.76 11.34
C ILE A 64 3.62 4.86 10.77
N ILE A 65 4.40 5.82 11.24
CA ILE A 65 5.83 5.96 10.87
C ILE A 65 6.59 4.67 11.21
N GLU A 66 6.38 4.12 12.41
CA GLU A 66 6.99 2.86 12.81
C GLU A 66 6.55 1.69 11.91
N ALA A 67 5.28 1.64 11.50
CA ALA A 67 4.80 0.62 10.58
C ALA A 67 5.47 0.73 9.19
N ILE A 68 5.61 1.93 8.64
CA ILE A 68 6.31 2.18 7.37
C ILE A 68 7.75 1.70 7.46
N TYR A 69 8.46 2.08 8.53
CA TYR A 69 9.82 1.64 8.80
C TYR A 69 9.95 0.10 8.80
N TRP A 70 9.05 -0.60 9.48
CA TRP A 70 9.10 -2.06 9.54
C TRP A 70 8.73 -2.73 8.20
N VAL A 71 7.88 -2.12 7.38
CA VAL A 71 7.64 -2.59 6.01
C VAL A 71 8.92 -2.47 5.19
N ASP A 72 9.55 -1.30 5.16
CA ASP A 72 10.77 -1.04 4.39
C ASP A 72 11.92 -2.01 4.77
N MET A 73 12.14 -2.17 6.08
CA MET A 73 13.12 -3.12 6.61
C MET A 73 12.83 -4.56 6.18
N TRP A 74 11.55 -4.97 6.21
CA TRP A 74 11.16 -6.33 5.87
C TRP A 74 11.27 -6.60 4.37
N VAL A 75 10.78 -5.70 3.50
CA VAL A 75 10.86 -5.89 2.03
C VAL A 75 12.30 -5.90 1.53
N SER A 76 13.16 -5.08 2.14
CA SER A 76 14.60 -5.06 1.87
C SER A 76 15.27 -6.36 2.28
N ARG A 77 14.91 -6.89 3.46
CA ARG A 77 15.44 -8.18 3.96
C ARG A 77 15.01 -9.36 3.07
N GLU A 78 13.77 -9.37 2.60
CA GLU A 78 13.25 -10.44 1.73
C GLU A 78 13.69 -10.29 0.26
N GLY A 79 14.38 -9.20 -0.10
CA GLY A 79 14.88 -8.96 -1.45
C GLY A 79 13.76 -8.76 -2.47
N LEU A 80 12.66 -8.11 -2.07
CA LEU A 80 11.53 -7.85 -2.95
C LEU A 80 11.87 -6.78 -3.99
N ILE A 81 11.27 -6.90 -5.17
CA ILE A 81 11.52 -6.01 -6.31
C ILE A 81 10.51 -4.85 -6.27
N PRO A 82 10.94 -3.58 -6.08
CA PRO A 82 10.05 -2.43 -6.09
C PRO A 82 9.63 -2.07 -7.51
N ILE A 83 8.33 -1.83 -7.69
CA ILE A 83 7.74 -1.32 -8.94
C ILE A 83 6.67 -0.30 -8.58
N GLU A 84 6.78 0.91 -9.13
CA GLU A 84 5.78 1.96 -8.94
C GLU A 84 4.54 1.73 -9.82
N ILE A 85 3.36 1.91 -9.22
CA ILE A 85 2.06 1.76 -9.90
C ILE A 85 1.17 2.96 -9.56
N GLU A 86 0.92 3.77 -10.60
CA GLU A 86 0.06 4.94 -10.52
C GLU A 86 -1.41 4.61 -10.24
N SER A 87 -2.12 5.56 -9.64
CA SER A 87 -3.55 5.42 -9.32
C SER A 87 -4.35 6.61 -9.84
N TYR A 88 -5.43 6.32 -10.55
CA TYR A 88 -6.27 7.31 -11.18
C TYR A 88 -7.74 7.10 -10.82
N ALA A 89 -8.49 8.21 -10.82
CA ALA A 89 -9.93 8.21 -10.74
C ALA A 89 -10.54 9.04 -11.88
N ARG A 90 -11.79 8.76 -12.21
CA ARG A 90 -12.59 9.61 -13.10
C ARG A 90 -13.46 10.55 -12.27
N ILE A 91 -13.02 11.80 -12.16
CA ILE A 91 -13.71 12.85 -11.41
C ILE A 91 -14.30 13.82 -12.42
N SER A 92 -15.63 13.97 -12.42
CA SER A 92 -16.37 14.84 -13.36
C SER A 92 -16.02 14.61 -14.84
N GLY A 93 -15.85 13.33 -15.22
CA GLY A 93 -15.54 12.92 -16.59
C GLY A 93 -14.08 13.09 -17.02
N ARG A 94 -13.19 13.58 -16.14
CA ARG A 94 -11.75 13.70 -16.40
C ARG A 94 -10.98 12.64 -15.62
N LYS A 95 -9.96 12.06 -16.25
CA LYS A 95 -8.98 11.21 -15.57
C LYS A 95 -8.08 12.11 -14.73
N GLN A 96 -8.08 11.90 -13.41
CA GLN A 96 -7.25 12.62 -12.45
C GLN A 96 -6.41 11.60 -11.68
N GLU A 97 -5.15 11.95 -11.45
CA GLU A 97 -4.27 11.17 -10.56
C GLU A 97 -4.73 11.37 -9.12
N LEU A 98 -4.75 10.27 -8.36
CA LEU A 98 -5.10 10.30 -6.95
C LEU A 98 -3.86 10.57 -6.12
N GLN A 99 -3.97 11.48 -5.15
CA GLN A 99 -2.91 11.77 -4.20
C GLN A 99 -3.01 10.84 -3.00
N TYR A 100 -1.90 10.28 -2.55
CA TYR A 100 -1.88 9.49 -1.33
C TYR A 100 -1.72 10.34 -0.08
N THR A 101 -1.02 11.46 -0.19
CA THR A 101 -0.62 12.38 0.88
C THR A 101 -1.33 13.73 0.75
N GLU A 102 -1.45 14.47 1.85
CA GLU A 102 -2.11 15.77 1.83
C GLU A 102 -1.35 16.83 1.02
N GLU A 103 -0.03 16.87 1.16
CA GLU A 103 0.82 17.87 0.49
C GLU A 103 1.31 17.42 -0.90
N GLY A 104 1.08 16.15 -1.28
CA GLY A 104 1.62 15.59 -2.51
C GLY A 104 3.15 15.45 -2.46
N ASP A 105 3.71 15.25 -1.27
CA ASP A 105 5.16 15.12 -1.10
C ASP A 105 5.68 13.89 -1.87
N SER A 106 6.67 14.12 -2.73
CA SER A 106 7.08 13.13 -3.73
C SER A 106 7.67 11.86 -3.10
N GLU A 107 8.34 11.96 -1.95
CA GLU A 107 8.92 10.80 -1.27
C GLU A 107 7.82 9.94 -0.67
N ASN A 108 6.90 10.55 0.08
CA ASN A 108 5.79 9.83 0.69
C ASN A 108 4.81 9.26 -0.35
N GLU A 109 4.51 9.98 -1.43
CA GLU A 109 3.73 9.47 -2.56
C GLU A 109 4.35 8.20 -3.15
N THR A 110 5.67 8.21 -3.36
CA THR A 110 6.39 7.06 -3.93
C THR A 110 6.27 5.83 -3.05
N LEU A 111 6.33 5.98 -1.72
CA LEU A 111 6.14 4.87 -0.78
C LEU A 111 4.80 4.17 -0.96
N PHE A 112 3.71 4.94 -1.15
CA PHE A 112 2.38 4.36 -1.37
C PHE A 112 2.16 3.80 -2.78
N LYS A 113 2.81 4.40 -3.78
CA LYS A 113 2.77 3.94 -5.18
C LYS A 113 3.60 2.68 -5.41
N THR A 114 4.57 2.39 -4.53
CA THR A 114 5.48 1.25 -4.68
C THR A 114 4.84 -0.08 -4.28
N TYR A 115 4.94 -1.04 -5.18
CA TYR A 115 4.61 -2.44 -4.97
C TYR A 115 5.89 -3.26 -4.95
N TYR A 116 6.09 -4.03 -3.88
CA TYR A 116 7.25 -4.87 -3.68
C TYR A 116 6.90 -6.31 -4.05
N PHE A 117 7.36 -6.77 -5.21
CA PHE A 117 7.03 -8.09 -5.75
C PHE A 117 8.00 -9.18 -5.30
N SER A 118 7.50 -10.41 -5.20
CA SER A 118 8.34 -11.57 -4.91
C SER A 118 9.40 -11.78 -6.01
N PRO A 119 10.69 -11.97 -5.65
CA PRO A 119 11.75 -12.28 -6.61
C PRO A 119 11.60 -13.67 -7.23
N LYS A 120 10.69 -14.50 -6.71
CA LYS A 120 10.40 -15.85 -7.23
C LYS A 120 9.45 -15.83 -8.44
N LEU A 121 8.84 -14.69 -8.76
CA LEU A 121 7.96 -14.56 -9.91
C LEU A 121 8.77 -14.51 -11.21
N SER A 122 8.25 -15.15 -12.25
CA SER A 122 8.76 -14.95 -13.60
C SER A 122 8.45 -13.53 -14.08
N GLU A 123 9.26 -13.01 -15.01
CA GLU A 123 9.02 -11.68 -15.60
C GLU A 123 7.63 -11.59 -16.26
N LEU A 124 7.16 -12.67 -16.89
CA LEU A 124 5.82 -12.74 -17.48
C LEU A 124 4.71 -12.63 -16.43
N ASP A 125 4.88 -13.26 -15.27
CA ASP A 125 3.88 -13.19 -14.20
C ASP A 125 3.89 -11.83 -13.50
N LEU A 126 5.08 -11.23 -13.31
CA LEU A 126 5.21 -9.85 -12.85
C LEU A 126 4.45 -8.89 -13.76
N GLN A 127 4.67 -8.98 -15.08
CA GLN A 127 3.98 -8.14 -16.06
C GLN A 127 2.46 -8.33 -16.03
N LYS A 128 1.98 -9.58 -15.92
CA LYS A 128 0.54 -9.87 -15.81
C LYS A 128 -0.08 -9.25 -14.56
N ILE A 129 0.58 -9.40 -13.40
CA ILE A 129 0.06 -8.84 -12.14
C ILE A 129 0.08 -7.31 -12.20
N ARG A 130 1.17 -6.70 -12.70
CA ARG A 130 1.28 -5.26 -12.91
C ARG A 130 0.16 -4.74 -13.80
N ALA A 131 -0.03 -5.32 -14.99
CA ALA A 131 -1.08 -4.90 -15.92
C ALA A 131 -2.48 -5.02 -15.31
N ARG A 132 -2.72 -6.05 -14.50
CA ARG A 132 -3.98 -6.20 -13.75
C ARG A 132 -4.16 -5.08 -12.72
N LEU A 133 -3.11 -4.71 -11.99
CA LEU A 133 -3.15 -3.64 -11.00
C LEU A 133 -3.41 -2.29 -11.66
N GLU A 134 -2.68 -1.97 -12.72
CA GLU A 134 -2.87 -0.75 -13.52
C GLU A 134 -4.30 -0.66 -14.06
N LYS A 135 -4.85 -1.76 -14.60
CA LYS A 135 -6.24 -1.80 -15.09
C LYS A 135 -7.26 -1.57 -13.97
N SER A 136 -7.02 -2.09 -12.76
CA SER A 136 -7.92 -1.92 -11.61
C SER A 136 -7.87 -0.53 -10.98
N ARG A 137 -6.84 0.25 -11.31
CA ARG A 137 -6.53 1.57 -10.76
C ARG A 137 -6.68 2.69 -11.80
N ASN A 138 -7.35 2.42 -12.93
CA ASN A 138 -7.49 3.33 -14.07
C ASN A 138 -8.96 3.59 -14.45
#